data_AF-I0KA67-F1
#
_entry.id   AF-I0KA67-F1
#
_cell.length_a   1.000
_cell.length_b   1.000
_cell.length_c   1.000
_cell.angle_alpha   90.00
_cell.angle_beta   90.00
_cell.angle_gamma   90.00
#
_symmetry.space_group_name_H-M   'P 1'
#
loop_
_entity.id
_entity.type
_entity.pdbx_description
1 polymer ?
#
loop_
_entity_poly.entity_id
_entity_poly.type
_entity_poly.pdbx_seq_one_letter_code
_entity_poly.pdbx_strand_id
1 'polypeptide(L)'
;MATATLDDQEKKEVYDEFNEVVNMTAAALEKWLDTDDSKKVGQKDDDAAESVGHQSGKKIIRILNTKKADLTNDDYAHMRKVISYVRRHSAQKPQEVAGSNWLFSLKNWGHDPQK
;
A
#
# COMPACT_ATOMS: atom_id res chain seq x y z
N MET A 1 26.79 0.51 -1.96
CA MET A 1 25.81 -0.52 -1.58
C MET A 1 25.21 -1.06 -2.87
N ALA A 2 25.59 -2.25 -3.30
CA ALA A 2 24.97 -2.89 -4.47
C ALA A 2 23.51 -3.21 -4.11
N THR A 3 22.57 -2.68 -4.87
CA THR A 3 21.18 -3.13 -4.82
C THR A 3 21.17 -4.58 -5.26
N ALA A 4 21.04 -5.51 -4.32
CA ALA A 4 20.84 -6.92 -4.64
C ALA A 4 19.58 -7.01 -5.51
N THR A 5 19.76 -7.46 -6.75
CA THR A 5 18.66 -7.80 -7.63
C THR A 5 17.92 -8.98 -7.02
N LEU A 6 16.63 -8.82 -6.71
CA LEU A 6 15.79 -9.90 -6.21
C LEU A 6 15.81 -11.06 -7.19
N ASP A 7 16.03 -12.27 -6.69
CA ASP A 7 15.89 -13.47 -7.50
C ASP A 7 14.41 -13.79 -7.76
N ASP A 8 14.14 -14.76 -8.66
CA ASP A 8 12.78 -15.08 -9.08
C ASP A 8 11.93 -15.70 -7.96
N GLN A 9 12.57 -16.40 -7.02
CA GLN A 9 11.89 -16.98 -5.86
C GLN A 9 11.47 -15.88 -4.88
N GLU A 10 12.38 -14.95 -4.56
CA GLU A 10 12.08 -13.78 -3.73
C GLU A 10 10.99 -12.91 -4.36
N LYS A 11 11.04 -12.67 -5.67
CA LYS A 11 9.98 -11.94 -6.39
C LYS A 11 8.63 -12.63 -6.29
N LYS A 12 8.61 -13.96 -6.40
CA LYS A 12 7.37 -14.72 -6.25
C LYS A 12 6.79 -14.58 -4.85
N GLU A 13 7.60 -14.72 -3.82
CA GLU A 13 7.18 -14.59 -2.41
C GLU A 13 6.63 -13.19 -2.12
N VAL A 14 7.36 -12.14 -2.53
CA VAL A 14 6.91 -10.75 -2.37
C VAL A 14 5.59 -10.51 -3.11
N TYR A 15 5.44 -11.04 -4.33
CA TYR A 15 4.20 -10.90 -5.09
C TYR A 15 3.02 -11.58 -4.38
N ASP A 16 3.21 -12.80 -3.91
CA ASP A 16 2.16 -13.58 -3.25
C ASP A 16 1.74 -12.91 -1.93
N GLU A 17 2.70 -12.49 -1.10
CA GLU A 17 2.44 -11.79 0.17
C GLU A 17 1.80 -10.41 -0.06
N PHE A 18 2.18 -9.70 -1.14
CA PHE A 18 1.55 -8.44 -1.51
C PHE A 18 0.06 -8.63 -1.84
N ASN A 19 -0.28 -9.68 -2.60
CA ASN A 19 -1.68 -9.98 -2.93
C ASN A 19 -2.48 -10.52 -1.72
N GLU A 20 -1.81 -11.03 -0.69
CA GLU A 20 -2.44 -11.38 0.58
C GLU A 20 -2.82 -10.13 1.39
N VAL A 21 -1.91 -9.16 1.49
CA VAL A 21 -2.13 -7.96 2.33
C VAL A 21 -2.96 -6.88 1.63
N VAL A 22 -2.90 -6.75 0.31
CA VAL A 22 -3.69 -5.78 -0.46
C VAL A 22 -5.03 -6.40 -0.85
N ASN A 23 -6.04 -6.21 -0.01
CA ASN A 23 -7.38 -6.78 -0.19
C ASN A 23 -8.38 -5.82 -0.88
N MET A 24 -7.91 -4.65 -1.34
CA MET A 24 -8.69 -3.72 -2.16
C MET A 24 -8.34 -3.88 -3.64
N THR A 25 -9.36 -4.03 -4.49
CA THR A 25 -9.20 -3.92 -5.95
C THR A 25 -8.70 -2.53 -6.34
N ALA A 26 -8.02 -2.40 -7.49
CA ALA A 26 -7.57 -1.11 -8.02
C ALA A 26 -8.70 -0.06 -8.06
N ALA A 27 -9.88 -0.42 -8.58
CA ALA A 27 -11.03 0.50 -8.67
C ALA A 27 -11.56 0.95 -7.29
N ALA A 28 -11.60 0.04 -6.31
CA ALA A 28 -12.01 0.38 -4.94
C ALA A 28 -11.01 1.30 -4.26
N LEU A 29 -9.70 1.08 -4.49
CA LEU A 29 -8.64 1.92 -3.96
C LEU A 29 -8.64 3.30 -4.63
N GLU A 30 -8.82 3.37 -5.94
CA GLU A 30 -8.95 4.63 -6.68
C GLU A 30 -10.10 5.48 -6.13
N LYS A 31 -11.30 4.91 -6.01
CA LYS A 31 -12.45 5.57 -5.41
C LYS A 31 -12.17 6.05 -3.98
N TRP A 32 -11.40 5.29 -3.20
CA TRP A 32 -11.02 5.68 -1.85
C TRP A 32 -10.05 6.86 -1.85
N LEU A 33 -9.02 6.86 -2.70
CA LEU A 33 -8.01 7.91 -2.76
C LEU A 33 -8.58 9.28 -3.19
N ASP A 34 -9.71 9.28 -3.89
CA ASP A 34 -10.40 10.51 -4.28
C ASP A 34 -11.11 11.21 -3.11
N THR A 35 -11.34 10.51 -2.00
CA THR A 35 -12.03 11.06 -0.82
C THR A 35 -11.18 12.07 -0.06
N ASP A 36 -11.84 13.01 0.62
CA ASP A 36 -11.17 13.96 1.52
C ASP A 36 -10.50 13.25 2.71
N ASP A 37 -11.12 12.20 3.23
CA ASP A 37 -10.59 11.43 4.36
C ASP A 37 -9.24 10.80 3.98
N SER A 38 -9.14 10.23 2.79
CA SER A 38 -7.89 9.69 2.27
C SER A 38 -6.78 10.75 2.15
N LYS A 39 -7.11 11.96 1.69
CA LYS A 39 -6.17 13.08 1.48
C LYS A 39 -5.69 13.74 2.79
N LYS A 40 -6.47 13.60 3.86
CA LYS A 40 -6.21 14.22 5.18
C LYS A 40 -5.34 13.37 6.10
N VAL A 41 -5.18 12.07 5.84
CA VAL A 41 -4.44 11.17 6.73
C VAL A 41 -3.05 10.77 6.23
N GLY A 42 -2.19 10.40 7.17
CA GLY A 42 -0.85 9.89 6.93
C GLY A 42 0.25 10.94 7.07
N GLN A 43 1.48 10.46 7.12
CA GLN A 43 2.68 11.30 7.19
C GLN A 43 2.86 12.08 5.89
N LYS A 44 3.10 13.38 6.01
CA LYS A 44 3.52 14.27 4.92
C LYS A 44 4.94 14.73 5.20
N ASP A 45 5.76 14.80 4.16
CA ASP A 45 7.03 15.53 4.23
C ASP A 45 6.74 17.04 4.13
N ASP A 46 7.64 17.88 4.65
CA ASP A 46 7.38 19.33 4.85
C ASP A 46 6.92 20.06 3.57
N ASP A 47 7.38 19.61 2.40
CA ASP A 47 7.07 20.20 1.10
C ASP A 47 6.11 19.35 0.23
N ALA A 48 5.57 18.24 0.76
CA ALA A 48 4.76 17.32 -0.01
C ALA A 48 3.26 17.68 0.01
N ALA A 49 2.66 17.78 -1.18
CA ALA A 49 1.21 18.01 -1.32
C ALA A 49 0.35 16.83 -0.81
N GLU A 50 0.87 15.61 -0.92
CA GLU A 50 0.17 14.36 -0.59
C GLU A 50 0.94 13.56 0.47
N SER A 51 0.21 12.83 1.31
CA SER A 51 0.85 11.94 2.29
C SER A 51 1.56 10.77 1.62
N VAL A 52 2.58 10.23 2.28
CA VAL A 52 3.32 9.05 1.82
C VAL A 52 2.37 7.88 1.56
N GLY A 53 1.33 7.72 2.39
CA GLY A 53 0.31 6.70 2.19
C GLY A 53 -0.54 6.94 0.95
N HIS A 54 -0.97 8.18 0.70
CA HIS A 54 -1.76 8.52 -0.49
C HIS A 54 -0.98 8.30 -1.78
N GLN A 55 0.28 8.74 -1.81
CA GLN A 55 1.20 8.48 -2.92
C GLN A 55 1.45 6.97 -3.13
N SER A 56 1.58 6.22 -2.02
CA SER A 56 1.71 4.75 -2.05
C SER A 56 0.49 4.10 -2.69
N GLY A 57 -0.73 4.53 -2.31
CA GLY A 57 -1.97 4.04 -2.90
C GLY A 57 -2.02 4.18 -4.42
N LYS A 58 -1.56 5.30 -4.96
CA LYS A 58 -1.47 5.50 -6.43
C LYS A 58 -0.51 4.51 -7.09
N LYS A 59 0.63 4.23 -6.45
CA LYS A 59 1.58 3.22 -6.95
C LYS A 59 1.02 1.80 -6.84
N ILE A 60 0.27 1.48 -5.79
CA ILE A 60 -0.46 0.21 -5.66
C ILE A 60 -1.46 0.04 -6.81
N ILE A 61 -2.25 1.08 -7.14
CA ILE A 61 -3.17 1.05 -8.29
C ILE A 61 -2.42 0.74 -9.59
N ARG A 62 -1.29 1.41 -9.84
CA ARG A 62 -0.45 1.12 -11.01
C ARG A 62 0.00 -0.35 -11.02
N ILE A 63 0.49 -0.86 -9.89
CA ILE A 63 0.98 -2.24 -9.77
C ILE A 63 -0.14 -3.24 -10.04
N LEU A 64 -1.33 -3.03 -9.47
CA LEU A 64 -2.49 -3.92 -9.67
C LEU A 64 -2.96 -3.95 -11.15
N ASN A 65 -2.73 -2.88 -11.90
CA ASN A 65 -3.02 -2.79 -13.33
C ASN A 65 -1.85 -3.21 -14.24
N THR A 66 -0.71 -3.61 -13.68
CA THR A 66 0.48 -4.04 -14.42
C THR A 66 0.53 -5.56 -14.48
N LYS A 67 0.83 -6.13 -15.66
CA LYS A 67 1.02 -7.59 -15.76
C LYS A 67 2.26 -8.00 -14.98
N LYS A 68 2.23 -9.18 -14.36
CA LYS A 68 3.35 -9.68 -13.54
C LYS A 68 4.71 -9.69 -14.29
N ALA A 69 4.69 -9.98 -15.60
CA ALA A 69 5.88 -9.98 -16.45
C ALA A 69 6.48 -8.59 -16.70
N ASP A 70 5.67 -7.53 -16.53
CA ASP A 70 6.05 -6.14 -16.76
C ASP A 70 6.46 -5.43 -15.45
N LEU A 71 6.41 -6.12 -14.31
CA LEU A 71 6.80 -5.56 -13.00
C LEU A 71 8.31 -5.38 -12.90
N THR A 72 8.71 -4.20 -12.44
CA THR A 72 10.11 -3.81 -12.26
C THR A 72 10.61 -4.13 -10.85
N ASN A 73 11.94 -4.14 -10.65
CA ASN A 73 12.52 -4.28 -9.30
C ASN A 73 12.02 -3.20 -8.33
N ASP A 74 11.71 -1.99 -8.82
CA ASP A 74 11.15 -0.90 -8.01
C ASP A 74 9.70 -1.14 -7.60
N ASP A 75 8.95 -1.92 -8.38
CA ASP A 75 7.61 -2.37 -8.01
C ASP A 75 7.69 -3.40 -6.88
N TYR A 76 8.58 -4.39 -6.99
CA TYR A 76 8.82 -5.36 -5.91
C TYR A 76 9.38 -4.70 -4.64
N ALA A 77 10.27 -3.71 -4.76
CA ALA A 77 10.74 -2.93 -3.62
C ALA A 77 9.58 -2.19 -2.93
N HIS A 78 8.64 -1.66 -3.71
CA HIS A 78 7.46 -1.01 -3.17
C HIS A 78 6.48 -2.00 -2.54
N MET A 79 6.26 -3.17 -3.15
CA MET A 79 5.45 -4.25 -2.55
C MET A 79 5.94 -4.61 -1.15
N ARG A 80 7.26 -4.79 -0.96
CA ARG A 80 7.86 -5.03 0.37
C ARG A 80 7.57 -3.91 1.36
N LYS A 81 7.60 -2.65 0.91
CA LYS A 81 7.24 -1.48 1.74
C LYS A 81 5.77 -1.55 2.17
N VAL A 82 4.87 -1.90 1.24
CA VAL A 82 3.43 -2.04 1.49
C VAL A 82 3.17 -3.15 2.51
N ILE A 83 3.72 -4.34 2.28
CA ILE A 83 3.66 -5.49 3.20
C ILE A 83 4.10 -5.08 4.61
N SER A 84 5.30 -4.51 4.72
CA SER A 84 5.88 -4.10 6.00
C SER A 84 5.01 -3.07 6.71
N TYR A 85 4.43 -2.11 5.97
CA TYR A 85 3.56 -1.09 6.52
C TYR A 85 2.24 -1.71 7.01
N VAL A 86 1.54 -2.47 6.16
CA VAL A 86 0.24 -3.05 6.48
C VAL A 86 0.35 -3.97 7.69
N ARG A 87 1.35 -4.87 7.75
CA ARG A 87 1.53 -5.78 8.89
C ARG A 87 1.78 -5.04 10.21
N ARG A 88 2.73 -4.10 10.22
CA ARG A 88 3.06 -3.33 11.42
C ARG A 88 1.88 -2.46 11.87
N HIS A 89 1.23 -1.77 10.94
CA HIS A 89 0.14 -0.86 11.29
C HIS A 89 -1.11 -1.65 11.70
N SER A 90 -1.39 -2.80 11.09
CA SER A 90 -2.49 -3.68 11.49
C SER A 90 -2.35 -4.18 12.94
N ALA A 91 -1.13 -4.44 13.40
CA ALA A 91 -0.86 -4.82 14.79
C ALA A 91 -1.14 -3.69 15.81
N GLN A 92 -1.27 -2.43 15.36
CA GLN A 92 -1.56 -1.26 16.18
C GLN A 92 -3.06 -0.94 16.23
N LYS A 93 -3.92 -1.94 16.04
CA LYS A 93 -5.38 -1.79 15.93
C LYS A 93 -5.95 -1.04 17.15
N PRO A 94 -6.65 0.10 16.94
CA PRO A 94 -7.33 0.81 18.02
C PRO A 94 -8.60 0.09 18.46
N GLN A 95 -9.13 0.45 19.63
CA GLN A 95 -10.41 -0.05 20.12
C GLN A 95 -11.56 0.35 19.17
N GLU A 96 -11.59 1.62 18.77
CA GLU A 96 -12.57 2.16 17.83
C GLU A 96 -11.97 2.24 16.43
N VAL A 97 -12.41 1.34 15.53
CA VAL A 97 -11.87 1.23 14.17
C VAL A 97 -12.60 2.16 13.19
N ALA A 98 -13.93 2.21 13.26
CA ALA A 98 -14.73 2.96 12.31
C ALA A 98 -14.42 4.46 12.38
N GLY A 99 -14.13 5.07 11.23
CA GLY A 99 -13.79 6.50 11.15
C GLY A 99 -12.41 6.88 11.71
N SER A 100 -11.60 5.90 12.12
CA SER A 100 -10.27 6.19 12.67
C SER A 100 -9.26 6.53 11.57
N ASN A 101 -8.29 7.39 11.91
CA ASN A 101 -7.14 7.64 11.04
C ASN A 101 -6.32 6.36 10.75
N TRP A 102 -6.36 5.39 11.68
CA TRP A 102 -5.76 4.06 11.49
C TRP A 102 -6.39 3.30 10.32
N LEU A 103 -7.72 3.23 10.30
CA LEU A 103 -8.48 2.61 9.21
C LEU A 103 -8.21 3.32 7.89
N PHE A 104 -8.32 4.65 7.90
CA PHE A 104 -8.13 5.46 6.69
C PHE A 104 -6.72 5.33 6.13
N SER A 105 -5.71 5.26 7.01
CA SER A 105 -4.34 5.03 6.60
C SER A 105 -4.17 3.64 5.99
N LEU A 106 -4.66 2.56 6.61
CA LEU A 106 -4.59 1.22 6.02
C LEU A 106 -5.22 1.16 4.62
N LYS A 107 -6.35 1.86 4.42
CA LYS A 107 -7.01 1.94 3.11
C LYS A 107 -6.18 2.71 2.08
N ASN A 108 -5.43 3.75 2.48
CA ASN A 108 -4.45 4.39 1.58
C ASN A 108 -3.35 3.41 1.11
N TRP A 109 -3.08 2.37 1.90
CA TRP A 109 -2.14 1.30 1.59
C TRP A 109 -2.80 0.05 0.97
N GLY A 110 -4.05 0.18 0.48
CA GLY A 110 -4.77 -0.89 -0.21
C GLY A 110 -5.30 -2.01 0.68
N HIS A 111 -5.27 -1.83 2.01
CA HIS A 111 -5.80 -2.78 2.98
C HIS A 111 -7.04 -2.21 3.67
N ASP A 112 -8.16 -2.90 3.56
CA ASP A 112 -9.41 -2.60 4.26
C ASP A 112 -9.68 -3.70 5.31
N PRO A 113 -9.45 -3.43 6.61
CA PRO A 113 -9.66 -4.41 7.68
C PRO A 113 -11.15 -4.67 7.99
N GLN A 114 -12.08 -4.02 7.28
CA GLN A 114 -13.52 -4.25 7.41
C GLN A 114 -14.10 -5.11 6.27
N LYS A 115 -13.24 -5.63 5.39
CA LYS A 115 -13.58 -6.61 4.36
C LYS A 115 -13.39 -8.05 4.82
#